data_AF-A0AAD0M5V1-F1
#
_entry.id   AF-A0AAD0M5V1-F1
#
_cell.length_a   1.000
_cell.length_b   1.000
_cell.length_c   1.000
_cell.angle_alpha   90.00
_cell.angle_beta   90.00
_cell.angle_gamma   90.00
#
_symmetry.space_group_name_H-M   'P 1'
#
loop_
_entity.id
_entity.type
_entity.pdbx_description
1 polymer ?
#
loop_
_entity_poly.entity_id
_entity_poly.type
_entity_poly.pdbx_seq_one_letter_code
_entity_poly.pdbx_strand_id
1 'polypeptide(L)'
;MKETYFVGYDPDMKMWAAQAIEPNFSEASWVFKVTARNDHDALMKGLAQYQGLTRKLTGEEMRLASYIQNQINQKSRKPDEVLMVDIPSRLMSGAQAMAARGFFTLAHREDALISLRSAGWKAITRHVDEQASLDREYDDALTA
;
A
#
# COMPACT_ATOMS: atom_id res chain seq x y z
N MET A 1 1.81 5.90 27.57
CA MET A 1 1.31 4.60 27.05
C MET A 1 1.44 4.63 25.53
N LYS A 2 1.55 3.48 24.83
CA LYS A 2 1.52 3.42 23.36
C LYS A 2 0.18 2.82 22.94
N GLU A 3 -0.50 3.45 22.00
CA GLU A 3 -1.83 3.07 21.53
C GLU A 3 -1.84 2.89 20.01
N THR A 4 -2.86 2.21 19.50
CA THR A 4 -3.06 2.04 18.05
C THR A 4 -3.82 3.24 17.50
N TYR A 5 -3.25 3.87 16.48
CA TYR A 5 -3.82 4.98 15.75
C TYR A 5 -4.03 4.62 14.29
N PHE A 6 -5.09 5.18 13.71
CA PHE A 6 -5.28 5.22 12.28
C PHE A 6 -5.00 6.63 11.79
N VAL A 7 -4.13 6.73 10.79
CA VAL A 7 -3.79 8.00 10.15
C VAL A 7 -4.35 7.97 8.74
N GLY A 8 -5.14 8.96 8.37
CA GLY A 8 -5.65 9.13 7.01
C GLY A 8 -4.88 10.24 6.30
N TYR A 9 -4.46 9.96 5.06
CA TYR A 9 -4.01 10.99 4.12
C TYR A 9 -4.97 11.08 2.94
N ASP A 10 -5.58 12.24 2.75
CA ASP A 10 -6.37 12.53 1.56
C ASP A 10 -5.45 13.14 0.48
N PRO A 11 -5.19 12.44 -0.64
CA PRO A 11 -4.28 12.93 -1.67
C PRO A 11 -4.85 14.13 -2.45
N ASP A 12 -6.18 14.25 -2.56
CA ASP A 12 -6.84 15.31 -3.32
C ASP A 12 -6.82 16.61 -2.54
N MET A 13 -7.17 16.55 -1.25
CA MET A 13 -7.17 17.71 -0.37
C MET A 13 -5.80 17.96 0.27
N LYS A 14 -4.84 17.04 0.11
CA LYS A 14 -3.51 17.05 0.74
C LYS A 14 -3.58 17.20 2.27
N MET A 15 -4.60 16.62 2.89
CA MET A 15 -4.84 16.73 4.34
C MET A 15 -4.46 15.46 5.08
N TRP A 16 -3.94 15.64 6.29
CA TRP A 16 -3.59 14.57 7.21
C TRP A 16 -4.47 14.65 8.45
N ALA A 17 -4.97 13.51 8.90
CA ALA A 17 -5.71 13.40 10.15
C ALA A 17 -5.36 12.10 10.87
N ALA A 18 -5.35 12.13 12.20
CA ALA A 18 -5.16 10.96 13.05
C ALA A 18 -6.41 10.74 13.89
N GLN A 19 -6.84 9.48 13.99
CA GLN A 19 -7.96 9.05 14.83
C GLN A 19 -7.51 7.86 15.67
N ALA A 20 -7.90 7.85 16.94
CA ALA A 20 -7.68 6.71 17.82
C ALA A 20 -8.81 5.68 17.60
N ILE A 21 -8.45 4.38 17.62
CA ILE A 21 -9.38 3.24 17.71
C ILE A 21 -10.17 2.91 16.43
N GLU A 22 -10.79 3.86 15.73
CA GLU A 22 -11.60 3.59 14.52
C GLU A 22 -11.14 4.42 13.31
N PRO A 23 -11.04 3.82 12.10
CA PRO A 23 -10.66 4.55 10.89
C PRO A 23 -11.91 5.14 10.20
N ASN A 24 -12.51 6.20 10.75
CA ASN A 24 -13.61 6.89 10.08
C ASN A 24 -13.04 7.90 9.06
N PHE A 25 -12.48 7.36 7.97
CA PHE A 25 -11.90 8.11 6.86
C PHE A 25 -12.68 7.85 5.56
N SER A 26 -12.59 8.79 4.61
CA SER A 26 -13.18 8.62 3.29
C SER A 26 -12.54 7.44 2.56
N GLU A 27 -13.27 6.82 1.61
CA GLU A 27 -12.70 5.74 0.79
C GLU A 27 -11.53 6.20 -0.08
N ALA A 28 -11.39 7.50 -0.35
CA ALA A 28 -10.24 8.07 -1.05
C ALA A 28 -8.98 8.12 -0.15
N SER A 29 -9.14 8.21 1.17
CA SER A 29 -8.03 8.37 2.12
C SER A 29 -7.10 7.17 2.18
N TRP A 30 -5.80 7.41 2.15
CA TRP A 30 -4.76 6.41 2.40
C TRP A 30 -4.65 6.19 3.90
N VAL A 31 -5.10 5.02 4.38
CA VAL A 31 -5.17 4.74 5.82
C VAL A 31 -3.95 3.94 6.28
N PHE A 32 -3.21 4.50 7.22
CA PHE A 32 -2.06 3.89 7.88
C PHE A 32 -2.46 3.43 9.28
N LYS A 33 -2.03 2.24 9.69
CA LYS A 33 -2.15 1.76 11.07
C LYS A 33 -0.79 1.90 11.75
N VAL A 34 -0.71 2.73 12.79
CA VAL A 34 0.55 3.02 13.49
C VAL A 34 0.39 2.86 15.00
N THR A 35 1.49 2.56 15.70
CA THR A 35 1.54 2.59 17.16
C THR A 35 2.22 3.86 17.63
N ALA A 36 1.52 4.71 18.36
CA ALA A 36 1.99 6.05 18.74
C ALA A 36 1.63 6.41 20.19
N ARG A 37 2.26 7.47 20.71
CA ARG A 37 2.00 7.99 22.08
C ARG A 37 0.92 9.08 22.12
N ASN A 38 0.69 9.75 20.99
CA ASN A 38 -0.30 10.80 20.77
C ASN A 38 -0.49 11.00 19.27
N ASP A 39 -1.46 11.85 18.90
CA ASP A 39 -1.85 12.13 17.53
C ASP A 39 -0.69 12.70 16.69
N HIS A 40 0.13 13.59 17.27
CA HIS A 40 1.28 14.16 16.57
C HIS A 40 2.33 13.09 16.21
N ASP A 41 2.68 12.21 17.15
CA ASP A 41 3.57 11.07 16.90
C ASP A 41 2.96 10.09 15.87
N ALA A 42 1.64 9.91 15.88
CA ALA A 42 0.94 9.11 14.87
C ALA A 42 1.09 9.72 13.48
N LEU A 43 0.84 11.03 13.33
CA LEU A 43 0.98 11.75 12.07
C LEU A 43 2.41 11.67 11.51
N MET A 44 3.43 11.88 12.36
CA MET A 44 4.83 11.79 11.93
C MET A 44 5.19 10.38 11.45
N LYS A 45 4.65 9.33 12.09
CA LYS A 45 4.83 7.94 11.65
C LYS A 45 4.09 7.63 10.36
N GLY A 46 2.86 8.13 10.21
CA GLY A 46 2.09 8.02 8.97
C GLY A 46 2.81 8.67 7.79
N LEU A 47 3.37 9.86 7.99
CA LEU A 47 4.18 10.56 6.99
C LEU A 47 5.42 9.76 6.58
N ALA A 48 6.15 9.21 7.55
CA ALA A 48 7.33 8.39 7.27
C ALA A 48 6.98 7.13 6.46
N GLN A 49 5.86 6.46 6.79
CA GLN A 49 5.36 5.33 6.00
C GLN A 49 4.98 5.76 4.59
N TYR A 50 4.25 6.86 4.43
CA TYR A 50 3.87 7.38 3.10
C TYR A 50 5.06 7.70 2.22
N GLN A 51 6.12 8.30 2.78
CA GLN A 51 7.38 8.50 2.06
C GLN A 51 8.03 7.17 1.64
N GLY A 52 7.92 6.13 2.47
CA GLY A 52 8.38 4.79 2.12
C GLY A 52 7.58 4.15 0.98
N LEU A 53 6.26 4.33 0.99
CA LEU A 53 5.35 3.79 -0.01
C LEU A 53 5.45 4.48 -1.37
N THR A 54 5.74 5.79 -1.41
CA THR A 54 5.81 6.56 -2.66
C THR A 54 7.17 6.51 -3.35
N ARG A 55 8.20 5.91 -2.72
CA ARG A 55 9.48 5.65 -3.39
C ARG A 55 9.30 4.68 -4.55
N LYS A 56 10.00 4.95 -5.66
CA LYS A 56 10.00 4.11 -6.86
C LYS A 56 10.32 2.66 -6.51
N LEU A 57 9.56 1.73 -7.07
CA LEU A 57 9.81 0.30 -6.95
C LEU A 57 10.95 -0.13 -7.88
N THR A 58 11.76 -1.07 -7.40
CA THR A 58 12.69 -1.83 -8.26
C THR A 58 11.90 -2.74 -9.20
N GLY A 59 12.57 -3.28 -10.23
CA GLY A 59 11.90 -4.19 -11.18
C GLY A 59 11.35 -5.46 -10.52
N GLU A 60 11.96 -5.96 -9.44
CA GLU A 60 11.45 -7.10 -8.69
C GLU A 60 10.23 -6.74 -7.84
N GLU A 61 10.28 -5.62 -7.12
CA GLU A 61 9.14 -5.11 -6.35
C GLU A 61 7.95 -4.79 -7.26
N MET A 62 8.19 -4.23 -8.46
CA MET A 62 7.12 -3.97 -9.43
C MET A 62 6.47 -5.26 -9.93
N ARG A 63 7.27 -6.29 -10.25
CA ARG A 63 6.72 -7.62 -10.62
C ARG A 63 5.84 -8.20 -9.51
N LEU A 64 6.24 -8.05 -8.25
CA LEU A 64 5.43 -8.48 -7.12
C LEU A 64 4.16 -7.64 -6.97
N ALA A 65 4.26 -6.32 -7.11
CA ALA A 65 3.11 -5.41 -7.05
C ALA A 65 2.06 -5.78 -8.11
N SER A 66 2.46 -5.97 -9.37
CA SER A 66 1.55 -6.42 -10.43
C SER A 66 0.97 -7.80 -10.16
N TYR A 67 1.77 -8.73 -9.62
CA TYR A 67 1.30 -10.07 -9.27
C TYR A 67 0.20 -10.03 -8.20
N ILE A 68 0.42 -9.27 -7.13
CA ILE A 68 -0.56 -9.04 -6.05
C ILE A 68 -1.82 -8.39 -6.62
N GLN A 69 -1.68 -7.33 -7.44
CA GLN A 69 -2.81 -6.62 -8.01
C GLN A 69 -3.67 -7.52 -8.89
N ASN A 70 -3.04 -8.35 -9.74
CA ASN A 70 -3.73 -9.32 -10.58
C ASN A 70 -4.49 -10.36 -9.76
N GLN A 71 -3.88 -10.90 -8.69
CA GLN A 71 -4.57 -11.85 -7.81
C GLN A 71 -5.79 -11.25 -7.13
N ILE A 72 -5.69 -9.99 -6.68
CA ILE A 72 -6.78 -9.31 -6.00
C ILE A 72 -7.91 -8.99 -6.99
N ASN A 73 -7.59 -8.47 -8.18
CA ASN A 73 -8.57 -8.08 -9.21
C ASN A 73 -9.36 -9.26 -9.78
N GLN A 74 -8.82 -10.48 -9.74
CA GLN A 74 -9.53 -11.69 -10.20
C GLN A 74 -10.71 -12.10 -9.29
N LYS A 75 -10.87 -11.47 -8.12
CA LYS A 75 -11.90 -11.81 -7.14
C LYS A 75 -12.80 -10.59 -6.90
N SER A 76 -14.13 -10.79 -6.82
CA SER A 76 -15.04 -9.76 -6.31
C SER A 76 -14.83 -9.62 -4.80
N ARG A 77 -14.38 -8.44 -4.32
CA ARG A 77 -13.92 -8.22 -2.93
C ARG A 77 -14.54 -6.99 -2.29
N LYS A 78 -14.65 -7.00 -0.96
CA LYS A 78 -15.17 -5.87 -0.16
C LYS A 78 -14.03 -4.97 0.32
N PRO A 79 -14.22 -3.64 0.40
CA PRO A 79 -13.18 -2.69 0.81
C PRO A 79 -12.52 -2.98 2.18
N ASP A 80 -13.26 -3.51 3.16
CA ASP A 80 -12.77 -3.79 4.51
C ASP A 80 -12.21 -5.20 4.70
N GLU A 81 -12.11 -5.99 3.62
CA GLU A 81 -11.61 -7.35 3.69
C GLU A 81 -10.08 -7.35 3.85
N VAL A 82 -9.58 -8.09 4.85
CA VAL A 82 -8.16 -8.44 4.91
C VAL A 82 -7.97 -9.66 4.02
N LEU A 83 -7.23 -9.47 2.93
CA LEU A 83 -6.93 -10.47 1.93
C LEU A 83 -5.62 -11.16 2.26
N MET A 84 -5.59 -12.46 2.01
CA MET A 84 -4.39 -13.28 2.06
C MET A 84 -3.99 -13.59 0.62
N VAL A 85 -2.75 -13.24 0.26
CA VAL A 85 -2.18 -13.45 -1.07
C VAL A 85 -0.94 -14.31 -0.91
N ASP A 86 -0.98 -15.50 -1.51
CA ASP A 86 0.17 -16.42 -1.55
C ASP A 86 1.25 -15.83 -2.45
N ILE A 87 2.48 -15.72 -1.93
CA ILE A 87 3.62 -15.14 -2.63
C ILE A 87 4.59 -16.25 -3.07
N PRO A 88 4.81 -16.41 -4.39
CA PRO A 88 5.76 -17.39 -4.90
C PRO A 88 7.16 -17.15 -4.32
N SER A 89 7.86 -18.22 -3.93
CA SER A 89 9.18 -18.11 -3.29
C SER A 89 10.21 -17.32 -4.12
N ARG A 90 10.09 -17.31 -5.46
CA ARG A 90 10.93 -16.51 -6.37
C ARG A 90 10.75 -14.98 -6.24
N LEU A 91 9.67 -14.51 -5.62
CA LEU A 91 9.37 -13.10 -5.36
C LEU A 91 9.48 -12.73 -3.88
N MET A 92 9.95 -13.67 -3.03
CA MET A 92 9.95 -13.50 -1.58
C MET A 92 10.89 -12.39 -1.12
N SER A 93 12.03 -12.19 -1.79
CA SER A 93 12.95 -11.08 -1.52
C SER A 93 12.27 -9.72 -1.72
N GLY A 94 11.61 -9.53 -2.86
CA GLY A 94 10.77 -8.36 -3.11
C GLY A 94 9.65 -8.20 -2.07
N ALA A 95 9.05 -9.30 -1.63
CA ALA A 95 7.98 -9.26 -0.63
C ALA A 95 8.47 -8.80 0.73
N GLN A 96 9.63 -9.29 1.18
CA GLN A 96 10.26 -8.86 2.42
C GLN A 96 10.63 -7.37 2.37
N ALA A 97 11.16 -6.89 1.24
CA ALA A 97 11.49 -5.48 1.06
C ALA A 97 10.24 -4.59 1.09
N MET A 98 9.18 -4.95 0.36
CA MET A 98 7.90 -4.22 0.35
C MET A 98 7.21 -4.26 1.72
N ALA A 99 7.23 -5.40 2.42
CA ALA A 99 6.67 -5.51 3.76
C ALA A 99 7.42 -4.62 4.76
N ALA A 100 8.76 -4.58 4.70
CA ALA A 100 9.58 -3.69 5.53
C ALA A 100 9.28 -2.20 5.28
N ARG A 101 8.83 -1.85 4.06
CA ARG A 101 8.37 -0.50 3.69
C ARG A 101 6.90 -0.22 4.06
N GLY A 102 6.18 -1.20 4.58
CA GLY A 102 4.80 -1.05 5.05
C GLY A 102 3.71 -1.23 3.99
N PHE A 103 4.01 -1.86 2.85
CA PHE A 103 2.98 -2.14 1.83
C PHE A 103 1.95 -3.16 2.30
N PHE A 104 2.35 -4.12 3.13
CA PHE A 104 1.50 -5.16 3.69
C PHE A 104 2.22 -5.86 4.84
N THR A 105 1.52 -6.73 5.56
CA THR A 105 2.12 -7.58 6.59
C THR A 105 2.40 -8.95 6.00
N LEU A 106 3.59 -9.52 6.22
CA LEU A 106 3.86 -10.92 5.91
C LEU A 106 3.47 -11.80 7.10
N ALA A 107 2.60 -12.78 6.87
CA ALA A 107 2.30 -13.84 7.83
C ALA A 107 3.32 -14.98 7.73
N HIS A 108 3.30 -15.93 8.68
CA HIS A 108 4.21 -17.08 8.63
C HIS A 108 4.01 -17.87 7.33
N ARG A 109 5.11 -18.11 6.59
CA ARG A 109 5.19 -18.91 5.35
C ARG A 109 4.48 -18.32 4.13
N GLU A 110 5.02 -17.22 3.63
CA GLU A 110 4.82 -16.76 2.25
C GLU A 110 3.52 -16.01 1.96
N ASP A 111 2.63 -15.82 2.94
CA ASP A 111 1.38 -15.07 2.72
C ASP A 111 1.51 -13.58 3.02
N ALA A 112 1.10 -12.74 2.07
CA ALA A 112 0.89 -11.31 2.28
C ALA A 112 -0.54 -11.03 2.75
N LEU A 113 -0.67 -10.40 3.92
CA LEU A 113 -1.92 -9.89 4.49
C LEU A 113 -2.13 -8.44 4.08
N ILE A 114 -3.18 -8.18 3.29
CA ILE A 114 -3.43 -6.91 2.63
C ILE A 114 -4.86 -6.45 2.91
N SER A 115 -5.02 -5.24 3.45
CA SER A 115 -6.34 -4.60 3.55
C SER A 115 -6.53 -3.65 2.35
N LEU A 116 -7.68 -3.73 1.67
CA LEU A 116 -7.95 -2.87 0.50
C LEU A 116 -8.13 -1.38 0.86
N ARG A 117 -8.40 -1.04 2.12
CA ARG A 117 -8.38 0.36 2.60
C ARG A 117 -7.00 0.85 3.02
N SER A 118 -6.02 -0.05 3.16
CA SER A 118 -4.69 0.33 3.61
C SER A 118 -3.99 1.23 2.59
N ALA A 119 -3.17 2.15 3.10
CA ALA A 119 -2.26 2.95 2.28
C ALA A 119 -1.33 2.07 1.43
N GLY A 120 -0.94 0.90 1.94
CA GLY A 120 -0.07 -0.04 1.23
C GLY A 120 -0.71 -0.61 -0.04
N TRP A 121 -1.98 -1.03 0.00
CA TRP A 121 -2.70 -1.48 -1.20
C TRP A 121 -2.87 -0.36 -2.24
N LYS A 122 -3.21 0.85 -1.77
CA LYS A 122 -3.33 2.01 -2.66
C LYS A 122 -1.99 2.37 -3.31
N ALA A 123 -0.89 2.20 -2.58
CA ALA A 123 0.46 2.35 -3.12
C ALA A 123 0.75 1.32 -4.21
N ILE A 124 0.42 0.03 -3.99
CA ILE A 124 0.56 -1.02 -5.01
C ILE A 124 -0.19 -0.63 -6.28
N THR A 125 -1.48 -0.30 -6.13
CA THR A 125 -2.35 0.06 -7.25
C THR A 125 -1.77 1.22 -8.04
N ARG A 126 -1.39 2.29 -7.34
CA ARG A 126 -0.80 3.48 -7.95
C ARG A 126 0.49 3.17 -8.72
N HIS A 127 1.43 2.42 -8.14
CA HIS A 127 2.70 2.09 -8.80
C HIS A 127 2.48 1.29 -10.09
N VAL A 128 1.55 0.32 -10.06
CA VAL A 128 1.27 -0.50 -11.25
C VAL A 128 0.55 0.32 -12.32
N ASP A 129 -0.40 1.16 -11.94
CA ASP A 129 -1.13 2.02 -12.88
C ASP A 129 -0.20 3.07 -13.54
N GLU A 130 0.71 3.67 -12.76
CA GLU A 130 1.74 4.59 -13.27
C GLU A 130 2.66 3.89 -14.28
N GLN A 131 3.13 2.67 -13.97
CA GLN A 131 3.94 1.88 -14.91
C GLN A 131 3.19 1.57 -16.21
N ALA A 132 1.91 1.16 -16.12
CA ALA A 132 1.09 0.85 -17.27
C ALA A 132 0.75 2.09 -18.13
N SER A 133 0.76 3.30 -17.55
CA SER A 133 0.63 4.55 -18.30
C SER A 133 1.91 4.87 -19.06
N LEU A 134 3.06 4.74 -18.40
CA LEU A 134 4.38 4.98 -19.00
C LEU A 134 4.66 4.02 -20.16
N ASP A 135 4.30 2.74 -20.03
CA ASP A 135 4.47 1.75 -21.08
C ASP A 135 3.63 2.12 -22.33
N ARG A 136 2.40 2.61 -22.14
CA ARG A 136 1.53 3.08 -23.24
C ARG A 136 2.07 4.34 -23.92
N GLU A 137 2.50 5.34 -23.15
CA GLU A 137 3.10 6.56 -23.70
C GLU A 137 4.36 6.25 -24.52
N TYR A 138 5.15 5.27 -24.08
CA TYR A 138 6.34 4.84 -24.80
C TYR A 138 6.00 4.13 -26.12
N ASP A 139 5.00 3.23 -26.11
CA ASP A 139 4.53 2.56 -27.32
C ASP A 139 3.93 3.54 -28.35
N ASP A 140 3.16 4.53 -27.89
CA ASP A 140 2.61 5.59 -28.73
C ASP A 140 3.74 6.45 -29.36
N ALA A 141 4.78 6.77 -28.59
CA ALA A 141 5.93 7.53 -29.09
C ALA A 141 6.80 6.74 -30.10
N LEU A 142 6.81 5.41 -30.04
CA LEU A 142 7.52 4.55 -31.00
C LEU A 142 6.72 4.31 -32.29
N THR A 143 5.40 4.53 -32.26
CA THR A 143 4.50 4.30 -33.39
C THR A 143 4.06 5.59 -34.10
N ALA A 144 4.38 6.76 -33.52
CA ALA A 144 4.19 8.11 -34.11
C ALA A 144 5.36 8.52 -35.03
#